data_AF-A0A7C1VUF3-F1
#
_entry.id   AF-A0A7C1VUF3-F1
#
_cell.length_a   1.000
_cell.length_b   1.000
_cell.length_c   1.000
_cell.angle_alpha   90.00
_cell.angle_beta   90.00
_cell.angle_gamma   90.00
#
_symmetry.space_group_name_H-M   'P 1'
#
loop_
_entity.id
_entity.type
_entity.pdbx_description
1 polymer ?
#
loop_
_entity_poly.entity_id
_entity_poly.type
_entity_poly.pdbx_seq_one_letter_code
_entity_poly.pdbx_strand_id
1 'polypeptide(L)'
;MKILLIQDEGVNIDLEKSTTLLNDLCGAIKCESYNIPIRLDSKSTFINLKKEIEILNQKTSSIKRDYTLYLTFRRYVDNYFAHSAKNIMIWSFWGWEYYTNLPLENGLFYIIADILALKLDRSFRHHEITGCIYDFLWNKTGIDMGMKMAHICEGCLTRVKDKLKDKKSLGILSDLIKILDLLSNSSRWGKSVFEVKNDTNLAILDWSTFEDEVAQIYRELGASVKQNVKLAGFQIDIYLEEETPSGQKIRSAVECKFNRKTKVGNRTVNEFYRVIKTLKDAGLVDKGIIVSYSGFSDDAHLVSKTTGIELLLFKDLQQRVKFPKKKVAKSAESIIKEKRAQIKERKAKSPDIFVIMPFSPDLDDVYHLGIREIAEKLNLSCKRVDEMEFVGDILDEIYNSITNARIIIAEATSPNPNVYYELGYAHALGKPVILLTKDVSSTPFDLKMYNHIVYKNIRELRQKLEKRLGVII
;
A
#
# COMPACT_ATOMS: atom_id res chain seq x y z
N MET A 1 29.46 -6.23 -4.31
CA MET A 1 28.68 -7.39 -4.77
C MET A 1 28.18 -7.08 -6.16
N LYS A 2 28.46 -7.93 -7.15
CA LYS A 2 28.00 -7.75 -8.52
C LYS A 2 26.68 -8.47 -8.77
N ILE A 3 25.66 -7.73 -9.17
CA ILE A 3 24.31 -8.25 -9.46
C ILE A 3 24.06 -8.11 -10.96
N LEU A 4 23.77 -9.22 -11.64
CA LEU A 4 23.34 -9.22 -13.03
C LEU A 4 21.80 -9.18 -13.08
N LEU A 5 21.24 -8.15 -13.68
CA LEU A 5 19.81 -8.00 -13.91
C LEU A 5 19.45 -8.51 -15.30
N ILE A 6 18.45 -9.37 -15.36
CA ILE A 6 17.95 -9.96 -16.60
C ILE A 6 16.44 -9.90 -16.55
N GLN A 7 15.80 -9.65 -17.68
CA GLN A 7 14.34 -9.70 -17.77
C GLN A 7 13.88 -10.58 -18.93
N ASP A 8 12.71 -11.17 -18.74
CA ASP A 8 11.98 -11.94 -19.74
C ASP A 8 11.36 -11.01 -20.79
N GLU A 9 10.93 -11.60 -21.91
CA GLU A 9 10.15 -10.91 -22.92
C GLU A 9 8.80 -10.46 -22.32
N GLY A 10 8.47 -9.18 -22.44
CA GLY A 10 7.24 -8.58 -21.90
C GLY A 10 7.38 -7.93 -20.53
N VAL A 11 8.50 -8.13 -19.82
CA VAL A 11 8.86 -7.28 -18.67
C VAL A 11 9.53 -6.02 -19.21
N ASN A 12 8.81 -4.89 -19.13
CA ASN A 12 9.25 -3.61 -19.70
C ASN A 12 9.83 -2.69 -18.63
N ILE A 13 10.82 -3.17 -17.86
CA ILE A 13 11.60 -2.31 -16.96
C ILE A 13 12.79 -1.73 -17.74
N ASP A 14 13.04 -0.44 -17.57
CA ASP A 14 14.25 0.21 -18.08
C ASP A 14 15.46 -0.21 -17.22
N LEU A 15 16.07 -1.35 -17.57
CA LEU A 15 17.20 -1.92 -16.82
C LEU A 15 18.48 -1.05 -16.93
N GLU A 16 18.68 -0.33 -18.03
CA GLU A 16 19.83 0.56 -18.19
C GLU A 16 19.72 1.75 -17.21
N LYS A 17 18.55 2.38 -17.15
CA LYS A 17 18.27 3.44 -16.18
C LYS A 17 18.28 2.93 -14.75
N SER A 18 17.76 1.72 -14.51
CA SER A 18 17.79 1.07 -13.19
C SER A 18 19.21 0.83 -12.70
N THR A 19 20.06 0.25 -13.54
CA THR A 19 21.45 -0.06 -13.19
C THR A 19 22.27 1.21 -12.99
N THR A 20 22.09 2.23 -13.83
CA THR A 20 22.71 3.55 -13.65
C THR A 20 22.34 4.14 -12.28
N LEU A 21 21.05 4.24 -11.97
CA LEU A 21 20.58 4.80 -10.70
C LEU A 21 21.07 4.00 -9.47
N LEU A 22 21.03 2.67 -9.53
CA LEU A 22 21.55 1.81 -8.46
C LEU A 22 23.07 2.00 -8.26
N ASN A 23 23.83 2.10 -9.35
CA ASN A 23 25.29 2.23 -9.31
C ASN A 23 25.75 3.60 -8.83
N ASP A 24 24.95 4.65 -9.05
CA ASP A 24 25.17 6.01 -8.53
C ASP A 24 24.83 6.08 -7.03
N LEU A 25 23.73 5.42 -6.63
CA LEU A 25 23.28 5.39 -5.24
C LEU A 25 24.22 4.55 -4.35
N CYS A 26 24.70 3.43 -4.88
CA CYS A 26 25.35 2.36 -4.11
C CYS A 26 26.86 2.29 -4.32
N GLY A 27 27.59 2.10 -3.21
CA GLY A 27 29.04 1.98 -3.21
C GLY A 27 29.57 0.55 -3.09
N ALA A 28 28.86 -0.32 -2.37
CA ALA A 28 29.26 -1.69 -2.11
C ALA A 28 28.66 -2.70 -3.10
N ILE A 29 27.52 -2.41 -3.72
CA ILE A 29 26.95 -3.19 -4.82
C ILE A 29 27.22 -2.54 -6.18
N LYS A 30 27.29 -3.36 -7.22
CA LYS A 30 27.33 -2.94 -8.62
C LYS A 30 26.37 -3.79 -9.43
N CYS A 31 25.51 -3.15 -10.19
CA CYS A 31 24.51 -3.80 -11.02
C CYS A 31 24.90 -3.65 -12.51
N GLU A 32 24.74 -4.73 -13.26
CA GLU A 32 24.94 -4.77 -14.71
C GLU A 32 23.67 -5.36 -15.33
N SER A 33 23.21 -4.85 -16.47
CA SER A 33 22.03 -5.35 -17.18
C SER A 33 22.44 -6.27 -18.33
N TYR A 34 21.65 -7.31 -18.57
CA TYR A 34 21.78 -8.14 -19.77
C TYR A 34 20.84 -7.60 -20.86
N ASN A 35 21.42 -7.01 -21.90
CA ASN A 35 20.69 -6.18 -22.87
C ASN A 35 19.76 -6.97 -23.81
N ILE A 36 19.84 -8.30 -23.85
CA ILE A 36 18.99 -9.15 -24.68
C ILE A 36 18.04 -9.91 -23.76
N PRO A 37 16.72 -9.72 -23.84
CA PRO A 37 15.75 -10.49 -23.06
C PRO A 37 15.99 -11.99 -23.25
N ILE A 38 16.11 -12.72 -22.14
CA ILE A 38 16.24 -14.18 -22.19
C ILE A 38 14.84 -14.74 -22.07
N ARG A 39 14.26 -15.16 -23.19
CA ARG A 39 13.02 -15.93 -23.18
C ARG A 39 13.28 -17.31 -22.58
N LEU A 40 12.66 -17.57 -21.44
CA LEU A 40 12.61 -18.91 -20.83
C LEU A 40 11.40 -19.68 -21.39
N ASP A 41 11.26 -20.96 -21.04
CA ASP A 41 10.32 -21.92 -21.65
C ASP A 41 8.91 -21.33 -21.91
N SER A 42 8.66 -20.96 -23.16
CA SER A 42 7.47 -20.21 -23.57
C SER A 42 6.22 -21.06 -23.72
N LYS A 43 6.35 -22.38 -23.57
CA LYS A 43 5.23 -23.34 -23.72
C LYS A 43 4.55 -23.67 -22.41
N SER A 44 5.20 -23.41 -21.27
CA SER A 44 4.66 -23.71 -19.94
C SER A 44 4.15 -22.46 -19.24
N THR A 45 2.93 -22.52 -18.71
CA THR A 45 2.35 -21.47 -17.85
C THR A 45 3.16 -21.27 -16.56
N PHE A 46 3.72 -22.35 -16.01
CA PHE A 46 4.43 -22.34 -14.73
C PHE A 46 5.94 -22.38 -14.87
N ILE A 47 6.62 -21.65 -13.99
CA ILE A 47 8.09 -21.62 -13.86
C ILE A 47 8.61 -23.02 -13.47
N ASN A 48 9.56 -23.54 -14.24
CA ASN A 48 10.34 -24.73 -13.89
C ASN A 48 11.72 -24.29 -13.41
N LEU A 49 11.84 -24.05 -12.10
CA LEU A 49 13.02 -23.45 -11.47
C LEU A 49 14.34 -24.14 -11.88
N LYS A 50 14.38 -25.48 -11.86
CA LYS A 50 15.60 -26.24 -12.16
C LYS A 50 16.06 -26.01 -13.61
N LYS A 51 15.15 -26.24 -14.56
CA LYS A 51 15.42 -26.08 -16.00
C LYS A 51 15.80 -24.64 -16.35
N GLU A 52 15.11 -23.68 -15.76
CA GLU A 52 15.32 -22.26 -16.02
C GLU A 52 16.65 -21.76 -15.47
N ILE A 53 17.05 -22.20 -14.27
CA ILE A 53 18.35 -21.88 -13.69
C ILE A 53 19.50 -22.49 -14.52
N GLU A 54 19.32 -23.70 -15.06
CA GLU A 54 20.31 -24.31 -15.98
C GLU A 54 20.50 -23.45 -17.24
N ILE A 55 19.40 -23.01 -17.87
CA ILE A 55 19.44 -22.13 -19.06
C ILE A 55 20.10 -20.79 -18.73
N LEU A 56 19.71 -20.16 -17.62
CA LEU A 56 20.28 -18.87 -17.19
C LEU A 56 21.77 -18.99 -16.93
N ASN A 57 22.22 -20.06 -16.26
CA ASN A 57 23.64 -20.29 -16.03
C ASN A 57 24.42 -20.50 -17.33
N GLN A 58 23.88 -21.28 -18.28
CA GLN A 58 24.53 -21.49 -19.58
C GLN A 58 24.69 -20.17 -20.34
N LYS A 59 23.60 -19.39 -20.46
CA LYS A 59 23.59 -18.12 -21.23
C LYS A 59 24.42 -17.01 -20.60
N THR A 60 24.64 -17.04 -19.29
CA THR A 60 25.35 -15.99 -18.55
C THR A 60 26.71 -16.44 -18.00
N SER A 61 27.20 -17.59 -18.45
CA SER A 61 28.43 -18.23 -17.95
C SER A 61 29.69 -17.37 -18.13
N SER A 62 29.74 -16.56 -19.19
CA SER A 62 30.86 -15.64 -19.47
C SER A 62 30.84 -14.34 -18.65
N ILE A 63 29.76 -14.06 -17.91
CA ILE A 63 29.57 -12.80 -17.18
C ILE A 63 30.00 -12.96 -15.73
N LYS A 64 30.98 -12.18 -15.30
CA LYS A 64 31.47 -12.20 -13.92
C LYS A 64 30.48 -11.52 -12.97
N ARG A 65 29.79 -12.33 -12.15
CA ARG A 65 28.74 -11.88 -11.23
C ARG A 65 28.77 -12.63 -9.90
N ASP A 66 28.30 -12.00 -8.83
CA ASP A 66 28.04 -12.66 -7.55
C ASP A 66 26.62 -13.21 -7.47
N TYR A 67 25.65 -12.51 -8.09
CA TYR A 67 24.22 -12.83 -8.05
C TYR A 67 23.54 -12.54 -9.39
N THR A 68 22.48 -13.28 -9.74
CA THR A 68 21.58 -12.94 -10.84
C THR A 68 20.16 -12.80 -10.34
N LEU A 69 19.52 -11.72 -10.77
CA LEU A 69 18.09 -11.52 -10.63
C LEU A 69 17.47 -11.58 -12.03
N TYR A 70 16.60 -12.56 -12.24
CA TYR A 70 15.82 -12.72 -13.46
C TYR A 70 14.36 -12.34 -13.20
N LEU A 71 13.80 -11.44 -14.01
CA LEU A 71 12.46 -10.88 -13.86
C LEU A 71 11.53 -11.44 -14.93
N THR A 72 10.34 -11.92 -14.56
CA THR A 72 9.36 -12.50 -15.50
C THR A 72 7.92 -12.19 -15.08
N PHE A 73 6.96 -12.35 -16.00
CA PHE A 73 5.53 -12.39 -15.69
C PHE A 73 4.97 -13.82 -15.57
N ARG A 74 5.83 -14.85 -15.66
CA ARG A 74 5.41 -16.26 -15.54
C ARG A 74 5.10 -16.62 -14.09
N ARG A 75 4.10 -17.48 -13.86
CA ARG A 75 3.58 -17.78 -12.52
C ARG A 75 4.32 -18.96 -11.89
N TYR A 76 4.44 -18.97 -10.56
CA TYR A 76 4.81 -20.18 -9.80
C TYR A 76 3.59 -21.07 -9.52
N VAL A 77 3.82 -22.36 -9.28
CA VAL A 77 2.75 -23.28 -8.84
C VAL A 77 2.25 -22.95 -7.44
N ASP A 78 3.09 -22.30 -6.63
CA ASP A 78 2.78 -21.83 -5.29
C ASP A 78 2.49 -20.32 -5.27
N ASN A 79 2.23 -19.79 -4.07
CA ASN A 79 1.89 -18.38 -3.87
C ASN A 79 3.12 -17.50 -3.57
N TYR A 80 4.34 -17.87 -3.98
CA TYR A 80 5.50 -16.99 -3.80
C TYR A 80 5.71 -16.05 -4.98
N PHE A 81 6.39 -14.92 -4.75
CA PHE A 81 6.86 -14.05 -5.83
C PHE A 81 8.16 -14.55 -6.44
N ALA A 82 8.98 -15.25 -5.67
CA ALA A 82 10.28 -15.69 -6.12
C ALA A 82 10.71 -17.00 -5.48
N HIS A 83 11.55 -17.70 -6.23
CA HIS A 83 12.37 -18.80 -5.75
C HIS A 83 13.81 -18.53 -6.12
N SER A 84 14.72 -19.10 -5.34
CA SER A 84 16.16 -18.96 -5.57
C SER A 84 16.85 -20.31 -5.49
N ALA A 85 17.85 -20.53 -6.34
CA ALA A 85 18.81 -21.60 -6.15
C ALA A 85 20.23 -21.08 -6.38
N LYS A 86 21.14 -21.42 -5.45
CA LYS A 86 22.51 -20.92 -5.41
C LYS A 86 22.53 -19.38 -5.42
N ASN A 87 23.01 -18.78 -6.50
CA ASN A 87 23.15 -17.33 -6.67
C ASN A 87 22.22 -16.76 -7.77
N ILE A 88 21.15 -17.48 -8.11
CA ILE A 88 20.12 -17.02 -9.04
C ILE A 88 18.78 -16.95 -8.32
N MET A 89 18.11 -15.81 -8.44
CA MET A 89 16.72 -15.60 -8.07
C MET A 89 15.89 -15.35 -9.32
N ILE A 90 14.76 -16.05 -9.44
CA ILE A 90 13.75 -15.77 -10.45
C ILE A 90 12.58 -15.10 -9.74
N TRP A 91 12.31 -13.84 -10.08
CA TRP A 91 11.21 -13.06 -9.55
C TRP A 91 10.09 -12.94 -10.58
N SER A 92 8.87 -13.24 -10.14
CA SER A 92 7.65 -13.13 -10.92
C SER A 92 6.86 -11.88 -10.53
N PHE A 93 6.53 -11.06 -11.53
CA PHE A 93 5.56 -9.97 -11.45
C PHE A 93 4.14 -10.42 -11.83
N TRP A 94 3.86 -11.72 -11.89
CA TRP A 94 2.53 -12.20 -12.23
C TRP A 94 1.48 -11.67 -11.23
N GLY A 95 0.48 -10.95 -11.76
CA GLY A 95 -0.59 -10.34 -10.99
C GLY A 95 -0.17 -9.11 -10.18
N TRP A 96 0.95 -8.47 -10.51
CA TRP A 96 1.46 -7.27 -9.83
C TRP A 96 0.38 -6.18 -9.67
N GLU A 97 -0.43 -5.98 -10.71
CA GLU A 97 -1.54 -5.04 -10.78
C GLU A 97 -2.64 -5.26 -9.74
N TYR A 98 -2.77 -6.48 -9.21
CA TYR A 98 -3.72 -6.80 -8.14
C TYR A 98 -3.18 -6.45 -6.75
N TYR A 99 -1.86 -6.39 -6.59
CA TYR A 99 -1.22 -6.16 -5.29
C TYR A 99 -0.84 -4.70 -5.08
N THR A 100 -0.54 -3.97 -6.14
CA THR A 100 -0.09 -2.57 -6.07
C THR A 100 -0.31 -1.84 -7.38
N ASN A 101 -0.44 -0.53 -7.31
CA ASN A 101 -0.43 0.36 -8.47
C ASN A 101 0.96 0.97 -8.74
N LEU A 102 1.99 0.52 -8.02
CA LEU A 102 3.35 1.02 -8.19
C LEU A 102 4.01 0.49 -9.47
N PRO A 103 4.86 1.29 -10.12
CA PRO A 103 5.64 0.85 -11.28
C PRO A 103 6.53 -0.37 -10.97
N LEU A 104 6.81 -1.19 -11.98
CA LEU A 104 7.60 -2.43 -11.82
C LEU A 104 9.04 -2.16 -11.35
N GLU A 105 9.62 -1.02 -11.72
CA GLU A 105 10.94 -0.59 -11.27
C GLU A 105 11.00 -0.38 -9.74
N ASN A 106 9.90 0.03 -9.10
CA ASN A 106 9.86 0.09 -7.63
C ASN A 106 9.96 -1.32 -7.04
N GLY A 107 9.25 -2.28 -7.65
CA GLY A 107 9.36 -3.69 -7.32
C GLY A 107 10.80 -4.19 -7.47
N LEU A 108 11.46 -3.91 -8.60
CA LEU A 108 12.87 -4.25 -8.82
C LEU A 108 13.78 -3.76 -7.68
N PHE A 109 13.68 -2.48 -7.31
CA PHE A 109 14.49 -1.90 -6.25
C PHE A 109 14.19 -2.55 -4.89
N TYR A 110 12.92 -2.85 -4.61
CA TYR A 110 12.52 -3.54 -3.37
C TYR A 110 13.08 -4.97 -3.29
N ILE A 111 13.09 -5.70 -4.40
CA ILE A 111 13.66 -7.07 -4.46
C ILE A 111 15.17 -7.02 -4.23
N ILE A 112 15.86 -6.04 -4.82
CA ILE A 112 17.28 -5.84 -4.56
C ILE A 112 17.51 -5.55 -3.09
N ALA A 113 16.70 -4.68 -2.47
CA ALA A 113 16.76 -4.44 -1.03
C ALA A 113 16.55 -5.72 -0.21
N ASP A 114 15.59 -6.57 -0.56
CA ASP A 114 15.37 -7.85 0.12
C ASP A 114 16.56 -8.80 -0.03
N ILE A 115 17.17 -8.90 -1.21
CA ILE A 115 18.39 -9.67 -1.44
C ILE A 115 19.52 -9.18 -0.53
N LEU A 116 19.70 -7.86 -0.39
CA LEU A 116 20.70 -7.29 0.51
C LEU A 116 20.38 -7.59 1.97
N ALA A 117 19.12 -7.45 2.39
CA ALA A 117 18.67 -7.75 3.75
C ALA A 117 18.95 -9.22 4.10
N LEU A 118 18.55 -10.16 3.25
CA LEU A 118 18.80 -11.59 3.44
C LEU A 118 20.28 -11.96 3.47
N LYS A 119 21.12 -11.21 2.76
CA LYS A 119 22.57 -11.39 2.80
C LYS A 119 23.17 -10.93 4.13
N LEU A 120 22.60 -9.90 4.74
CA LEU A 120 23.03 -9.37 6.04
C LEU A 120 22.52 -10.22 7.20
N ASP A 121 21.25 -10.60 7.17
CA ASP A 121 20.63 -11.45 8.20
C ASP A 121 19.48 -12.27 7.61
N ARG A 122 19.51 -13.59 7.81
CA ARG A 122 18.43 -14.51 7.41
C ARG A 122 17.78 -15.23 8.59
N SER A 123 18.18 -14.88 9.81
CA SER A 123 17.76 -15.62 11.02
C SER A 123 16.37 -15.23 11.53
N PHE A 124 15.79 -14.15 11.01
CA PHE A 124 14.56 -13.58 11.54
C PHE A 124 13.74 -12.89 10.47
N ARG A 125 12.41 -13.06 10.54
CA ARG A 125 11.42 -12.29 9.80
C ARG A 125 10.22 -11.98 10.72
N HIS A 126 9.54 -10.85 10.51
CA HIS A 126 8.28 -10.58 11.20
C HIS A 126 7.14 -11.42 10.61
N HIS A 127 6.24 -11.87 11.47
CA HIS A 127 5.00 -12.54 11.07
C HIS A 127 3.89 -11.55 10.70
N GLU A 128 3.94 -10.33 11.23
CA GLU A 128 3.03 -9.24 10.92
C GLU A 128 3.65 -8.28 9.89
N ILE A 129 2.79 -7.62 9.11
CA ILE A 129 3.22 -6.63 8.11
C ILE A 129 3.35 -5.27 8.80
N THR A 130 4.58 -4.81 8.96
CA THR A 130 4.96 -3.53 9.59
C THR A 130 5.51 -2.53 8.58
N GLY A 131 5.79 -2.97 7.35
CA GLY A 131 6.52 -2.20 6.33
C GLY A 131 8.04 -2.27 6.48
N CYS A 132 8.55 -3.10 7.37
CA CYS A 132 9.97 -3.36 7.53
C CYS A 132 10.45 -4.33 6.44
N ILE A 133 11.68 -4.18 5.94
CA ILE A 133 12.26 -5.09 4.95
C ILE A 133 12.36 -6.53 5.44
N TYR A 134 12.33 -6.76 6.77
CA TYR A 134 12.34 -8.10 7.37
C TYR A 134 10.94 -8.69 7.59
N ASP A 135 9.87 -8.10 7.06
CA ASP A 135 8.56 -8.74 7.08
C ASP A 135 8.57 -9.99 6.19
N PHE A 136 7.96 -11.10 6.65
CA PHE A 136 7.91 -12.34 5.87
C PHE A 136 6.92 -12.28 4.69
N LEU A 137 6.06 -11.26 4.65
CA LEU A 137 5.06 -11.01 3.61
C LEU A 137 4.24 -12.25 3.22
N TRP A 138 3.75 -13.00 4.21
CA TRP A 138 2.91 -14.19 3.98
C TRP A 138 1.70 -13.89 3.10
N ASN A 139 1.14 -12.69 3.26
CA ASN A 139 0.16 -12.13 2.34
C ASN A 139 0.86 -11.24 1.30
N LYS A 140 0.76 -11.62 0.02
CA LYS A 140 1.32 -10.86 -1.11
C LYS A 140 0.85 -9.41 -1.18
N THR A 141 -0.34 -9.08 -0.68
CA THR A 141 -0.82 -7.69 -0.64
C THR A 141 0.06 -6.79 0.24
N GLY A 142 0.83 -7.38 1.17
CA GLY A 142 1.80 -6.66 1.99
C GLY A 142 2.94 -6.03 1.19
N ILE A 143 3.19 -6.45 -0.05
CA ILE A 143 4.25 -5.90 -0.90
C ILE A 143 4.07 -4.39 -1.13
N ASP A 144 2.82 -3.91 -1.26
CA ASP A 144 2.51 -2.50 -1.45
C ASP A 144 2.90 -1.67 -0.21
N MET A 145 2.52 -2.15 0.97
CA MET A 145 2.91 -1.54 2.24
C MET A 145 4.42 -1.61 2.46
N GLY A 146 5.05 -2.75 2.14
CA GLY A 146 6.49 -2.97 2.19
C GLY A 146 7.25 -1.95 1.36
N MET A 147 6.82 -1.69 0.12
CA MET A 147 7.44 -0.70 -0.75
C MET A 147 7.15 0.76 -0.32
N LYS A 148 5.93 1.06 0.13
CA LYS A 148 5.52 2.41 0.55
C LYS A 148 6.17 2.87 1.84
N MET A 149 6.40 1.94 2.76
CA MET A 149 7.11 2.23 4.02
C MET A 149 8.62 2.08 3.86
N ALA A 150 9.05 0.99 3.22
CA ALA A 150 10.43 0.66 2.87
C ALA A 150 11.44 1.14 3.92
N HIS A 151 11.52 0.45 5.06
CA HIS A 151 12.43 0.81 6.13
C HIS A 151 12.99 -0.43 6.85
N ILE A 152 13.93 -0.20 7.77
CA ILE A 152 14.36 -1.21 8.75
C ILE A 152 13.92 -0.71 10.13
N CYS A 153 13.07 -1.46 10.82
CA CYS A 153 12.66 -1.10 12.18
C CYS A 153 13.86 -1.15 13.14
N GLU A 154 13.77 -0.42 14.25
CA GLU A 154 14.87 -0.26 15.21
C GLU A 154 15.41 -1.62 15.71
N GLY A 155 14.52 -2.54 16.09
CA GLY A 155 14.92 -3.87 16.57
C GLY A 155 15.68 -4.68 15.52
N CYS A 156 15.24 -4.65 14.26
CA CYS A 156 15.94 -5.31 13.16
C CYS A 156 17.29 -4.65 12.85
N LEU A 157 17.34 -3.32 12.87
CA LEU A 157 18.57 -2.58 12.58
C LEU A 157 19.65 -2.86 13.65
N THR A 158 19.27 -2.84 14.93
CA THR A 158 20.16 -3.18 16.04
C THR A 158 20.67 -4.61 15.89
N ARG A 159 19.77 -5.59 15.72
CA ARG A 159 20.15 -7.00 15.51
C ARG A 159 21.11 -7.21 14.35
N VAL A 160 20.86 -6.53 13.22
CA VAL A 160 21.73 -6.62 12.05
C VAL A 160 23.11 -6.04 12.41
N LYS A 161 23.17 -4.82 12.94
CA LYS A 161 24.42 -4.14 13.31
C LYS A 161 25.28 -4.97 14.26
N ASP A 162 24.68 -5.62 15.25
CA ASP A 162 25.40 -6.45 16.23
C ASP A 162 26.13 -7.65 15.59
N LYS A 163 25.67 -8.11 14.42
CA LYS A 163 26.29 -9.21 13.67
C LYS A 163 27.38 -8.75 12.69
N LEU A 164 27.34 -7.49 12.24
CA LEU A 164 28.24 -7.01 11.21
C LEU A 164 29.61 -6.64 11.80
N LYS A 165 30.65 -7.37 11.40
CA LYS A 165 32.03 -7.12 11.86
C LYS A 165 32.96 -6.63 10.75
N ASP A 166 32.58 -6.82 9.49
CA ASP A 166 33.44 -6.53 8.34
C ASP A 166 32.96 -5.33 7.52
N LYS A 167 33.92 -4.61 6.92
CA LYS A 167 33.68 -3.41 6.12
C LYS A 167 32.76 -3.66 4.91
N LYS A 168 32.79 -4.86 4.32
CA LYS A 168 31.99 -5.19 3.14
C LYS A 168 30.51 -5.30 3.52
N SER A 169 30.19 -5.98 4.60
CA SER A 169 28.80 -6.11 5.08
C SER A 169 28.25 -4.79 5.62
N LEU A 170 29.07 -3.96 6.26
CA LEU A 170 28.69 -2.58 6.62
C LEU A 170 28.36 -1.72 5.38
N GLY A 171 29.14 -1.88 4.30
CA GLY A 171 28.84 -1.23 3.02
C GLY A 171 27.51 -1.70 2.41
N ILE A 172 27.21 -3.00 2.49
CA ILE A 172 25.94 -3.55 2.01
C ILE A 172 24.75 -3.02 2.84
N LEU A 173 24.89 -2.89 4.17
CA LEU A 173 23.87 -2.27 5.01
C LEU A 173 23.63 -0.80 4.63
N SER A 174 24.70 -0.04 4.34
CA SER A 174 24.60 1.34 3.88
C SER A 174 23.83 1.44 2.55
N ASP A 175 24.16 0.60 1.57
CA ASP A 175 23.46 0.56 0.28
C ASP A 175 21.99 0.14 0.43
N LEU A 176 21.71 -0.85 1.29
CA LEU A 176 20.33 -1.26 1.62
C LEU A 176 19.50 -0.08 2.14
N ILE A 177 20.02 0.66 3.11
CA ILE A 177 19.31 1.82 3.70
C ILE A 177 19.02 2.87 2.61
N LYS A 178 19.99 3.18 1.75
CA LYS A 178 19.79 4.15 0.66
C LYS A 178 18.71 3.71 -0.33
N ILE A 179 18.67 2.44 -0.70
CA ILE A 179 17.63 1.90 -1.59
C ILE A 179 16.26 2.01 -0.92
N LEU A 180 16.16 1.64 0.36
CA LEU A 180 14.93 1.76 1.14
C LEU A 180 14.46 3.22 1.26
N ASP A 181 15.37 4.16 1.49
CA ASP A 181 15.05 5.60 1.54
C ASP A 181 14.49 6.09 0.20
N LEU A 182 15.13 5.73 -0.93
CA LEU A 182 14.64 6.04 -2.28
C LEU A 182 13.24 5.45 -2.52
N LEU A 183 13.02 4.20 -2.11
CA LEU A 183 11.72 3.53 -2.23
C LEU A 183 10.65 4.20 -1.37
N SER A 184 10.91 4.48 -0.11
CA SER A 184 9.96 5.14 0.79
C SER A 184 9.59 6.52 0.27
N ASN A 185 10.56 7.24 -0.30
CA ASN A 185 10.37 8.56 -0.88
C ASN A 185 9.59 8.57 -2.21
N SER A 186 9.65 7.50 -2.99
CA SER A 186 8.94 7.38 -4.27
C SER A 186 7.60 6.67 -4.10
N SER A 187 7.64 5.43 -3.61
CA SER A 187 6.50 4.52 -3.50
C SER A 187 5.38 5.05 -2.62
N ARG A 188 5.68 5.76 -1.50
CA ARG A 188 4.65 6.36 -0.64
C ARG A 188 3.67 7.25 -1.41
N TRP A 189 4.14 7.87 -2.49
CA TRP A 189 3.35 8.79 -3.32
C TRP A 189 2.87 8.16 -4.62
N GLY A 190 3.00 6.84 -4.79
CA GLY A 190 2.64 6.16 -6.03
C GLY A 190 3.57 6.52 -7.19
N LYS A 191 4.81 6.94 -6.91
CA LYS A 191 5.75 7.44 -7.93
C LYS A 191 6.82 6.41 -8.30
N SER A 192 7.29 6.49 -9.54
CA SER A 192 8.46 5.74 -10.01
C SER A 192 9.70 6.15 -9.24
N VAL A 193 10.58 5.19 -8.94
CA VAL A 193 11.94 5.46 -8.42
C VAL A 193 12.76 6.36 -9.35
N PHE A 194 12.39 6.46 -10.64
CA PHE A 194 13.02 7.36 -11.61
C PHE A 194 12.54 8.80 -11.55
N GLU A 195 11.35 9.05 -10.98
CA GLU A 195 10.76 10.39 -10.89
C GLU A 195 11.28 11.19 -9.69
N VAL A 196 12.02 10.55 -8.79
CA VAL A 196 12.72 11.24 -7.70
C VAL A 196 13.98 11.87 -8.28
N LYS A 197 13.81 13.02 -8.95
CA LYS A 197 14.93 13.87 -9.39
C LYS A 197 15.69 14.36 -8.16
N ASN A 198 16.97 13.97 -8.09
CA ASN A 198 18.10 14.76 -7.64
C ASN A 198 17.90 15.56 -6.34
N ASP A 199 18.02 14.86 -5.21
CA ASP A 199 18.42 15.44 -3.92
C ASP A 199 19.88 15.94 -3.93
N THR A 200 20.47 16.28 -5.09
CA THR A 200 21.79 16.92 -5.15
C THR A 200 21.81 18.32 -4.56
N ASN A 201 20.66 18.95 -4.32
CA ASN A 201 20.57 20.20 -3.54
C ASN A 201 20.50 20.00 -2.02
N LEU A 202 20.29 18.79 -1.51
CA LEU A 202 20.28 18.54 -0.04
C LEU A 202 21.69 18.35 0.54
N ALA A 203 22.70 18.16 -0.31
CA ALA A 203 24.09 18.18 0.12
C ALA A 203 24.59 19.59 0.48
N ILE A 204 23.97 20.66 -0.05
CA ILE A 204 24.37 22.07 0.11
C ILE A 204 23.40 22.86 1.01
N LEU A 205 22.39 22.20 1.59
CA LEU A 205 21.48 22.85 2.55
C LEU A 205 22.19 23.05 3.90
N ASP A 206 22.66 24.27 4.13
CA ASP A 206 23.08 24.79 5.43
C ASP A 206 21.95 25.64 6.06
N TRP A 207 22.20 26.21 7.24
CA TRP A 207 21.17 26.96 7.96
C TRP A 207 20.71 28.21 7.19
N SER A 208 21.62 28.91 6.50
CA SER A 208 21.29 30.09 5.67
C SER A 208 20.40 29.75 4.48
N THR A 209 20.69 28.65 3.79
CA THR A 209 19.93 28.24 2.60
C THR A 209 18.58 27.61 2.94
N PHE A 210 18.41 27.07 4.15
CA PHE A 210 17.12 26.50 4.58
C PHE A 210 16.02 27.56 4.74
N GLU A 211 16.33 28.70 5.34
CA GLU A 211 15.37 29.80 5.49
C GLU A 211 14.97 30.39 4.15
N ASP A 212 15.94 30.55 3.24
CA ASP A 212 15.70 31.04 1.88
C ASP A 212 14.77 30.12 1.09
N GLU A 213 14.96 28.80 1.21
CA GLU A 213 14.09 27.81 0.58
C GLU A 213 12.67 27.82 1.16
N VAL A 214 12.52 27.93 2.48
CA VAL A 214 11.20 28.06 3.12
C VAL A 214 10.50 29.34 2.65
N ALA A 215 11.23 30.46 2.61
CA ALA A 215 10.71 31.74 2.14
C ALA A 215 10.27 31.65 0.67
N GLN A 216 11.08 31.03 -0.18
CA GLN A 216 10.80 30.85 -1.60
C GLN A 216 9.52 30.04 -1.83
N ILE A 217 9.34 28.94 -1.09
CA ILE A 217 8.11 28.14 -1.14
C ILE A 217 6.87 28.99 -0.82
N TYR A 218 6.93 29.81 0.24
CA TYR A 218 5.78 30.66 0.58
C TYR A 218 5.51 31.75 -0.47
N ARG A 219 6.55 32.31 -1.11
CA ARG A 219 6.37 33.22 -2.25
C ARG A 219 5.64 32.53 -3.40
N GLU A 220 6.01 31.29 -3.71
CA GLU A 220 5.38 30.49 -4.78
C GLU A 220 3.94 30.10 -4.45
N LEU A 221 3.60 29.97 -3.17
CA LEU A 221 2.23 29.78 -2.70
C LEU A 221 1.39 31.08 -2.74
N GLY A 222 2.00 32.21 -3.12
CA GLY A 222 1.34 33.50 -3.27
C GLY A 222 1.33 34.37 -2.02
N ALA A 223 2.13 34.04 -1.00
CA ALA A 223 2.29 34.89 0.18
C ALA A 223 3.28 36.04 -0.10
N SER A 224 3.07 37.19 0.53
CA SER A 224 4.11 38.21 0.66
C SER A 224 5.07 37.81 1.77
N VAL A 225 6.38 37.83 1.49
CA VAL A 225 7.40 37.25 2.38
C VAL A 225 8.49 38.27 2.68
N LYS A 226 8.79 38.48 3.98
CA LYS A 226 9.95 39.24 4.47
C LYS A 226 10.79 38.32 5.35
N GLN A 227 12.11 38.32 5.18
CA GLN A 227 13.03 37.49 5.96
C GLN A 227 13.80 38.33 6.97
N ASN A 228 14.25 37.72 8.08
CA ASN A 228 15.09 38.33 9.11
C ASN A 228 14.53 39.66 9.65
N VAL A 229 13.24 39.65 10.02
CA VAL A 229 12.51 40.85 10.43
C VAL A 229 12.56 41.01 11.95
N LYS A 230 12.78 42.25 12.41
CA LYS A 230 12.66 42.59 13.83
C LYS A 230 11.27 43.14 14.14
N LEU A 231 10.49 42.41 14.94
CA LEU A 231 9.14 42.78 15.37
C LEU A 231 9.06 42.87 16.89
N ALA A 232 8.64 44.02 17.42
CA ALA A 232 8.57 44.29 18.87
C ALA A 232 9.84 43.88 19.66
N GLY A 233 11.01 44.00 19.03
CA GLY A 233 12.29 43.63 19.63
C GLY A 233 12.75 42.19 19.36
N PHE A 234 11.86 41.30 18.92
CA PHE A 234 12.17 39.91 18.58
C PHE A 234 12.63 39.78 17.13
N GLN A 235 13.64 38.94 16.89
CA GLN A 235 14.05 38.54 15.56
C GLN A 235 13.17 37.37 15.10
N ILE A 236 12.62 37.49 13.89
CA ILE A 236 11.77 36.49 13.25
C ILE A 236 12.38 36.10 11.91
N ASP A 237 12.58 34.79 11.71
CA ASP A 237 13.24 34.26 10.52
C ASP A 237 12.45 34.64 9.25
N ILE A 238 11.13 34.39 9.25
CA ILE A 238 10.26 34.73 8.12
C ILE A 238 8.92 35.29 8.60
N TYR A 239 8.53 36.44 8.05
CA TYR A 239 7.22 37.06 8.21
C TYR A 239 6.42 36.94 6.92
N LEU A 240 5.20 36.40 7.03
CA LEU A 240 4.30 36.12 5.92
C LEU A 240 3.04 36.98 6.00
N GLU A 241 2.56 37.47 4.84
CA GLU A 241 1.21 37.99 4.68
C GLU A 241 0.48 37.22 3.57
N GLU A 242 -0.59 36.53 3.94
CA GLU A 242 -1.43 35.75 3.04
C GLU A 242 -2.82 36.39 2.92
N GLU A 243 -3.40 36.41 1.72
CA GLU A 243 -4.79 36.84 1.52
C GLU A 243 -5.70 35.61 1.38
N THR A 244 -6.70 35.53 2.25
CA THR A 244 -7.71 34.46 2.18
C THR A 244 -8.61 34.63 0.95
N PRO A 245 -9.32 33.58 0.50
CA PRO A 245 -10.31 33.70 -0.59
C PRO A 245 -11.41 34.75 -0.33
N SER A 246 -11.66 35.08 0.94
CA SER A 246 -12.59 36.13 1.38
C SER A 246 -11.98 37.53 1.46
N GLY A 247 -10.70 37.71 1.09
CA GLY A 247 -9.99 39.00 1.10
C GLY A 247 -9.42 39.42 2.46
N GLN A 248 -9.56 38.59 3.50
CA GLN A 248 -8.94 38.87 4.80
C GLN A 248 -7.44 38.57 4.74
N LYS A 249 -6.62 39.50 5.24
CA LYS A 249 -5.17 39.31 5.37
C LYS A 249 -4.85 38.56 6.66
N ILE A 250 -3.98 37.55 6.56
CA ILE A 250 -3.45 36.78 7.68
C ILE A 250 -1.94 36.99 7.72
N ARG A 251 -1.43 37.44 8.88
CA ARG A 251 -0.02 37.70 9.13
C ARG A 251 0.56 36.60 10.00
N SER A 252 1.69 36.05 9.59
CA SER A 252 2.28 34.89 10.28
C SER A 252 3.75 35.13 10.54
N ALA A 253 4.21 34.80 11.75
CA ALA A 253 5.62 34.65 12.03
C ALA A 253 6.01 33.17 11.94
N VAL A 254 7.09 32.89 11.21
CA VAL A 254 7.59 31.55 10.97
C VAL A 254 9.00 31.43 11.51
N GLU A 255 9.22 30.39 12.30
CA GLU A 255 10.51 29.98 12.84
C GLU A 255 11.03 28.75 12.09
N CYS A 256 12.28 28.82 11.62
CA CYS A 256 12.93 27.77 10.85
C CYS A 256 13.89 26.97 11.72
N LYS A 257 13.68 25.65 11.79
CA LYS A 257 14.54 24.74 12.55
C LYS A 257 15.19 23.71 11.64
N PHE A 258 16.41 24.02 11.23
CA PHE A 258 17.27 23.13 10.46
C PHE A 258 18.16 22.28 11.36
N ASN A 259 17.77 21.03 11.57
CA ASN A 259 18.67 20.01 12.11
C ASN A 259 18.38 18.70 11.37
N ARG A 260 19.43 18.06 10.82
CA ARG A 260 19.29 16.84 10.02
C ARG A 260 19.04 15.59 10.86
N LYS A 261 19.38 15.59 12.14
CA LYS A 261 19.40 14.39 13.00
C LYS A 261 18.39 14.43 14.13
N THR A 262 18.08 15.61 14.66
CA THR A 262 17.23 15.74 15.86
C THR A 262 15.94 16.47 15.55
N LYS A 263 14.83 15.83 15.89
CA LYS A 263 13.49 16.42 15.82
C LYS A 263 13.36 17.59 16.80
N VAL A 264 12.47 18.52 16.49
CA VAL A 264 12.14 19.66 17.34
C VAL A 264 11.34 19.20 18.57
N GLY A 265 11.80 19.60 19.75
CA GLY A 265 11.20 19.30 21.04
C GLY A 265 10.13 20.31 21.46
N ASN A 266 9.35 19.95 22.48
CA ASN A 266 8.33 20.81 23.09
C ASN A 266 8.90 22.13 23.65
N ARG A 267 10.14 22.14 24.14
CA ARG A 267 10.82 23.34 24.65
C ARG A 267 10.85 24.45 23.60
N THR A 268 11.26 24.13 22.37
CA THR A 268 11.31 25.09 21.26
C THR A 268 9.93 25.65 20.93
N VAL A 269 8.89 24.80 20.95
CA VAL A 269 7.51 25.24 20.71
C VAL A 269 7.04 26.22 21.79
N ASN A 270 7.35 25.93 23.06
CA ASN A 270 6.98 26.79 24.18
C ASN A 270 7.73 28.13 24.18
N GLU A 271 9.02 28.12 23.84
CA GLU A 271 9.83 29.34 23.70
C GLU A 271 9.26 30.23 22.58
N PHE A 272 8.99 29.67 21.41
CA PHE A 272 8.41 30.41 20.30
C PHE A 272 6.98 30.89 20.58
N TYR A 273 6.16 30.09 21.27
CA TYR A 273 4.82 30.50 21.68
C TYR A 273 4.80 31.80 22.51
N ARG A 274 5.77 32.01 23.40
CA ARG A 274 5.87 33.25 24.20
C ARG A 274 6.10 34.47 23.31
N VAL A 275 6.94 34.32 22.29
CA VAL A 275 7.18 35.35 21.28
C VAL A 275 5.89 35.64 20.51
N ILE A 276 5.25 34.60 19.96
CA ILE A 276 4.01 34.72 19.20
C ILE A 276 2.88 35.34 20.02
N LYS A 277 2.75 34.98 21.29
CA LYS A 277 1.76 35.59 22.19
C LYS A 277 1.97 37.10 22.30
N THR A 278 3.21 37.53 22.53
CA THR A 278 3.56 38.95 22.60
C THR A 278 3.26 39.69 21.30
N LEU A 279 3.60 39.08 20.16
CA LEU A 279 3.35 39.67 18.84
C LEU A 279 1.85 39.72 18.49
N LYS A 280 1.06 38.73 18.93
CA LYS A 280 -0.41 38.73 18.79
C LYS A 280 -1.05 39.81 19.64
N ASP A 281 -0.63 39.96 20.89
CA ASP A 281 -1.15 40.98 21.81
C ASP A 281 -0.84 42.40 21.30
N ALA A 282 0.29 42.58 20.60
CA ALA A 282 0.64 43.83 19.90
C ALA A 282 -0.06 44.01 18.53
N GLY A 283 -0.88 43.04 18.10
CA GLY A 283 -1.59 43.08 16.82
C GLY A 283 -0.68 42.97 15.59
N LEU A 284 0.56 42.48 15.74
CA LEU A 284 1.57 42.39 14.68
C LEU A 284 1.49 41.10 13.87
N VAL A 285 1.05 40.00 14.47
CA VAL A 285 0.86 38.70 13.81
C VAL A 285 -0.45 38.05 14.26
N ASP A 286 -1.01 37.18 13.43
CA ASP A 286 -2.27 36.46 13.71
C ASP A 286 -2.00 34.98 14.05
N LYS A 287 -0.92 34.40 13.52
CA LYS A 287 -0.49 33.01 13.82
C LYS A 287 1.03 32.85 13.86
N GLY A 288 1.47 31.77 14.50
CA GLY A 288 2.87 31.34 14.56
C GLY A 288 3.05 29.96 13.94
N ILE A 289 4.11 29.78 13.18
CA ILE A 289 4.43 28.53 12.47
C ILE A 289 5.87 28.13 12.78
N ILE A 290 6.13 26.85 13.02
CA ILE A 290 7.50 26.32 13.04
C ILE A 290 7.67 25.37 11.86
N VAL A 291 8.69 25.61 11.04
CA VAL A 291 9.08 24.74 9.94
C VAL A 291 10.34 23.97 10.33
N SER A 292 10.26 22.63 10.35
CA SER A 292 11.39 21.77 10.70
C SER A 292 11.85 20.92 9.53
N TYR A 293 13.16 20.75 9.37
CA TYR A 293 13.72 19.82 8.39
C TYR A 293 13.51 18.35 8.77
N SER A 294 13.78 17.97 10.02
CA SER A 294 13.70 16.59 10.51
C SER A 294 12.38 16.24 11.22
N GLY A 295 11.50 17.22 11.40
CA GLY A 295 10.18 17.05 11.99
C GLY A 295 10.17 17.27 13.51
N PHE A 296 9.12 16.77 14.16
CA PHE A 296 8.77 17.11 15.54
C PHE A 296 8.62 15.84 16.40
N SER A 297 8.91 15.99 17.69
CA SER A 297 8.61 14.98 18.71
C SER A 297 7.12 14.94 19.05
N ASP A 298 6.66 13.85 19.66
CA ASP A 298 5.25 13.71 20.08
C ASP A 298 4.86 14.78 21.12
N ASP A 299 5.77 15.11 22.04
CA ASP A 299 5.56 16.18 23.01
C ASP A 299 5.40 17.56 22.34
N ALA A 300 6.14 17.82 21.26
CA ALA A 300 5.99 19.05 20.49
C ALA A 300 4.60 19.13 19.84
N HIS A 301 4.07 18.01 19.32
CA HIS A 301 2.70 17.95 18.79
C HIS A 301 1.63 18.11 19.88
N LEU A 302 1.87 17.62 21.09
CA LEU A 302 0.93 17.81 22.20
C LEU A 302 0.87 19.29 22.64
N VAL A 303 2.05 19.92 22.77
CA VAL A 303 2.14 21.34 23.13
C VAL A 303 1.55 22.23 22.03
N SER A 304 1.79 21.92 20.75
CA SER A 304 1.28 22.73 19.64
C SER A 304 -0.24 22.82 19.60
N LYS A 305 -0.95 21.74 19.98
CA LYS A 305 -2.41 21.75 20.12
C LYS A 305 -2.91 22.73 21.18
N THR A 306 -2.13 22.93 22.24
CA THR A 306 -2.48 23.83 23.35
C THR A 306 -2.10 25.28 23.05
N THR A 307 -0.93 25.49 22.42
CA THR A 307 -0.40 26.82 22.12
C THR A 307 -0.96 27.43 20.83
N GLY A 308 -1.49 26.60 19.93
CA GLY A 308 -1.96 27.00 18.60
C GLY A 308 -0.83 27.34 17.62
N ILE A 309 0.40 26.92 17.90
CA ILE A 309 1.53 27.04 16.97
C ILE A 309 1.41 25.95 15.89
N GLU A 310 1.44 26.32 14.63
CA GLU A 310 1.41 25.36 13.52
C GLU A 310 2.78 24.69 13.35
N LEU A 311 2.81 23.37 13.20
CA LEU A 311 4.06 22.61 12.99
C LEU A 311 4.07 22.05 11.57
N LEU A 312 5.09 22.38 10.79
CA LEU A 312 5.23 21.95 9.40
C LEU A 312 6.57 21.26 9.16
N LEU A 313 6.53 20.06 8.57
CA LEU A 313 7.74 19.44 8.05
C LEU A 313 8.11 20.13 6.73
N PHE A 314 9.37 20.47 6.55
CA PHE A 314 9.87 21.15 5.36
C PHE A 314 9.50 20.41 4.07
N LYS A 315 9.59 19.08 4.11
CA LYS A 315 9.18 18.21 2.99
C LYS A 315 7.71 18.35 2.63
N ASP A 316 6.83 18.49 3.63
CA ASP A 316 5.39 18.69 3.40
C ASP A 316 5.13 20.08 2.80
N LEU A 317 5.89 21.07 3.24
CA LEU A 317 5.83 22.43 2.71
C LEU A 317 6.29 22.47 1.23
N GLN A 318 7.37 21.80 0.87
CA GLN A 318 7.85 21.66 -0.52
C GLN A 318 6.80 21.04 -1.46
N GLN A 319 5.97 20.13 -0.95
CA GLN A 319 4.90 19.53 -1.75
C GLN A 319 3.76 20.49 -2.06
N ARG A 320 3.53 21.51 -1.21
CA ARG A 320 2.47 22.50 -1.44
C ARG A 320 2.72 23.34 -2.69
N VAL A 321 3.98 23.60 -3.04
CA VAL A 321 4.38 24.31 -4.26
C VAL A 321 4.08 23.51 -5.52
N LYS A 322 4.38 22.20 -5.50
CA LYS A 322 4.20 21.33 -6.67
C LYS A 322 2.73 21.17 -7.08
N PHE A 323 1.81 21.51 -6.18
CA PHE A 323 0.36 21.57 -6.42
C PHE A 323 -0.23 22.82 -5.75
N PRO A 324 -0.14 24.01 -6.36
CA PRO A 324 -0.86 25.15 -5.83
C PRO A 324 -2.34 24.79 -5.75
N LYS A 325 -3.03 25.19 -4.67
CA LYS A 325 -4.47 24.96 -4.41
C LYS A 325 -5.43 25.61 -5.44
N LYS A 326 -5.00 25.79 -6.69
CA LYS A 326 -5.81 26.25 -7.83
C LYS A 326 -5.61 25.33 -9.04
N LYS A 327 -6.35 24.20 -9.09
CA LYS A 327 -6.94 23.54 -10.31
C LYS A 327 -7.41 22.08 -10.17
N VAL A 328 -7.54 21.49 -8.96
CA VAL A 328 -7.91 20.04 -8.84
C VAL A 328 -9.41 19.77 -8.61
N ALA A 329 -10.27 20.78 -8.52
CA ALA A 329 -11.67 20.57 -8.12
C ALA A 329 -12.55 19.81 -9.13
N LYS A 330 -12.26 19.82 -10.44
CA LYS A 330 -13.18 19.24 -11.44
C LYS A 330 -12.98 17.75 -11.75
N SER A 331 -11.77 17.19 -11.63
CA SER A 331 -11.50 15.81 -12.06
C SER A 331 -11.72 14.76 -10.98
N ALA A 332 -11.46 15.09 -9.71
CA ALA A 332 -11.72 14.17 -8.60
C ALA A 332 -13.23 13.98 -8.39
N GLU A 333 -14.03 15.05 -8.51
CA GLU A 333 -15.49 14.97 -8.42
C GLU A 333 -16.11 14.17 -9.56
N SER A 334 -15.60 14.29 -10.80
CA SER A 334 -16.09 13.49 -11.92
C SER A 334 -15.75 12.01 -11.77
N ILE A 335 -14.53 11.68 -11.34
CA ILE A 335 -14.10 10.28 -11.10
C ILE A 335 -14.85 9.66 -9.93
N ILE A 336 -15.07 10.42 -8.84
CA ILE A 336 -15.87 9.97 -7.69
C ILE A 336 -17.33 9.80 -8.10
N LYS A 337 -17.88 10.69 -8.94
CA LYS A 337 -19.25 10.60 -9.46
C LYS A 337 -19.42 9.40 -10.40
N GLU A 338 -18.47 9.13 -11.27
CA GLU A 338 -18.45 7.94 -12.14
C GLU A 338 -18.32 6.65 -11.34
N LYS A 339 -17.37 6.57 -10.39
CA LYS A 339 -17.25 5.40 -9.51
C LYS A 339 -18.51 5.19 -8.67
N ARG A 340 -19.12 6.25 -8.14
CA ARG A 340 -20.39 6.16 -7.40
C ARG A 340 -21.53 5.72 -8.31
N ALA A 341 -21.59 6.18 -9.55
CA ALA A 341 -22.59 5.75 -10.53
C ALA A 341 -22.42 4.26 -10.87
N GLN A 342 -21.19 3.80 -11.12
CA GLN A 342 -20.89 2.39 -11.38
C GLN A 342 -21.21 1.50 -10.17
N ILE A 343 -20.86 1.92 -8.96
CA ILE A 343 -21.23 1.19 -7.72
C ILE A 343 -22.76 1.14 -7.57
N LYS A 344 -23.47 2.24 -7.85
CA LYS A 344 -24.92 2.31 -7.76
C LYS A 344 -25.61 1.45 -8.82
N GLU A 345 -25.08 1.39 -10.03
CA GLU A 345 -25.56 0.53 -11.11
C GLU A 345 -25.33 -0.94 -10.81
N ARG A 346 -24.13 -1.32 -10.34
CA ARG A 346 -23.82 -2.70 -9.92
C ARG A 346 -24.73 -3.13 -8.78
N LYS A 347 -24.90 -2.28 -7.76
CA LYS A 347 -25.81 -2.56 -6.64
C LYS A 347 -27.27 -2.65 -7.06
N ALA A 348 -27.70 -1.95 -8.11
CA ALA A 348 -29.05 -2.05 -8.65
C ALA A 348 -29.29 -3.34 -9.46
N LYS A 349 -28.22 -3.95 -9.99
CA LYS A 349 -28.28 -5.22 -10.74
C LYS A 349 -28.06 -6.46 -9.86
N SER A 350 -27.45 -6.30 -8.69
CA SER A 350 -27.21 -7.40 -7.75
C SER A 350 -28.45 -7.74 -6.92
N PRO A 351 -28.68 -9.03 -6.61
CA PRO A 351 -29.82 -9.45 -5.82
C PRO A 351 -29.70 -9.02 -4.35
N ASP A 352 -30.82 -8.86 -3.66
CA ASP A 352 -30.83 -8.62 -2.21
C ASP A 352 -30.30 -9.85 -1.46
N ILE A 353 -30.63 -11.04 -1.95
CA ILE A 353 -30.19 -12.33 -1.44
C ILE A 353 -29.46 -13.10 -2.54
N PHE A 354 -28.22 -13.46 -2.27
CA PHE A 354 -27.48 -14.39 -3.11
C PHE A 354 -27.39 -15.76 -2.46
N VAL A 355 -27.71 -16.81 -3.22
CA VAL A 355 -27.76 -18.19 -2.74
C VAL A 355 -26.54 -18.96 -3.22
N ILE A 356 -25.77 -19.46 -2.26
CA ILE A 356 -24.62 -20.35 -2.44
C ILE A 356 -25.09 -21.77 -2.16
N MET A 357 -25.08 -22.65 -3.15
CA MET A 357 -25.50 -24.04 -2.95
C MET A 357 -24.91 -24.98 -4.00
N PRO A 358 -24.84 -26.29 -3.71
CA PRO A 358 -24.50 -27.26 -4.74
C PRO A 358 -25.54 -27.24 -5.87
N PHE A 359 -25.08 -27.29 -7.12
CA PHE A 359 -25.94 -27.55 -8.27
C PHE A 359 -26.27 -29.04 -8.31
N SER A 360 -27.42 -29.39 -7.74
CA SER A 360 -27.94 -30.74 -7.71
C SER A 360 -29.46 -30.70 -7.90
N PRO A 361 -30.04 -31.55 -8.76
CA PRO A 361 -31.48 -31.62 -8.96
C PRO A 361 -32.27 -31.82 -7.65
N ASP A 362 -31.70 -32.53 -6.68
CA ASP A 362 -32.32 -32.81 -5.38
C ASP A 362 -32.49 -31.54 -4.51
N LEU A 363 -31.83 -30.44 -4.88
CA LEU A 363 -31.89 -29.16 -4.18
C LEU A 363 -32.65 -28.09 -4.95
N ASP A 364 -33.14 -28.36 -6.15
CA ASP A 364 -33.88 -27.35 -6.93
C ASP A 364 -35.18 -26.96 -6.25
N ASP A 365 -35.94 -27.91 -5.70
CA ASP A 365 -37.13 -27.60 -4.90
C ASP A 365 -36.78 -26.83 -3.61
N VAL A 366 -35.61 -27.13 -3.02
CA VAL A 366 -35.11 -26.39 -1.85
C VAL A 366 -34.85 -24.94 -2.22
N TYR A 367 -34.27 -24.70 -3.40
CA TYR A 367 -34.02 -23.35 -3.90
C TYR A 367 -35.32 -22.63 -4.26
N HIS A 368 -36.09 -23.14 -5.22
CA HIS A 368 -37.27 -22.47 -5.75
C HIS A 368 -38.38 -22.35 -4.70
N LEU A 369 -38.76 -23.46 -4.08
CA LEU A 369 -39.89 -23.51 -3.14
C LEU A 369 -39.45 -23.21 -1.71
N GLY A 370 -38.19 -23.47 -1.32
CA GLY A 370 -37.74 -23.24 0.05
C GLY A 370 -37.22 -21.83 0.30
N ILE A 371 -36.34 -21.35 -0.58
CA ILE A 371 -35.56 -20.13 -0.38
C ILE A 371 -36.18 -18.96 -1.14
N ARG A 372 -36.31 -19.11 -2.47
CA ARG A 372 -36.68 -18.02 -3.37
C ARG A 372 -38.09 -17.51 -3.10
N GLU A 373 -39.09 -18.38 -3.00
CA GLU A 373 -40.46 -17.95 -2.69
C GLU A 373 -40.57 -17.19 -1.36
N ILE A 374 -39.79 -17.55 -0.34
CA ILE A 374 -39.82 -16.85 0.96
C ILE A 374 -39.12 -15.50 0.87
N ALA A 375 -38.01 -15.41 0.14
CA ALA A 375 -37.35 -14.14 -0.14
C ALA A 375 -38.29 -13.18 -0.91
N GLU A 376 -38.92 -13.68 -1.98
CA GLU A 376 -39.85 -12.89 -2.81
C GLU A 376 -41.10 -12.47 -2.02
N LYS A 377 -41.64 -13.34 -1.15
CA LYS A 377 -42.73 -13.00 -0.22
C LYS A 377 -42.37 -11.81 0.69
N LEU A 378 -41.09 -11.65 1.04
CA LEU A 378 -40.57 -10.52 1.83
C LEU A 378 -40.10 -9.35 0.97
N ASN A 379 -40.47 -9.32 -0.32
CA ASN A 379 -40.05 -8.32 -1.31
C ASN A 379 -38.53 -8.20 -1.48
N LEU A 380 -37.81 -9.32 -1.35
CA LEU A 380 -36.38 -9.39 -1.62
C LEU A 380 -36.11 -10.16 -2.90
N SER A 381 -35.28 -9.57 -3.76
CA SER A 381 -34.76 -10.28 -4.93
C SER A 381 -33.80 -11.37 -4.48
N CYS A 382 -34.01 -12.60 -4.97
CA CYS A 382 -33.20 -13.77 -4.63
C CYS A 382 -32.71 -14.42 -5.91
N LYS A 383 -31.39 -14.62 -5.99
CA LYS A 383 -30.76 -15.22 -7.17
C LYS A 383 -29.71 -16.24 -6.78
N ARG A 384 -29.60 -17.27 -7.62
CA ARG A 384 -28.48 -18.19 -7.76
C ARG A 384 -27.79 -17.87 -9.09
N VAL A 385 -26.48 -18.10 -9.19
CA VAL A 385 -25.68 -17.65 -10.35
C VAL A 385 -26.15 -18.23 -11.69
N ASP A 386 -26.72 -19.43 -11.71
CA ASP A 386 -27.26 -20.06 -12.93
C ASP A 386 -28.54 -19.38 -13.46
N GLU A 387 -29.22 -18.57 -12.66
CA GLU A 387 -30.38 -17.76 -13.08
C GLU A 387 -29.99 -16.34 -13.53
N MET A 388 -28.70 -16.06 -13.65
CA MET A 388 -28.17 -14.74 -13.99
C MET A 388 -27.62 -14.74 -15.41
N GLU A 389 -28.06 -13.78 -16.21
CA GLU A 389 -27.49 -13.52 -17.53
C GLU A 389 -26.32 -12.54 -17.38
N PHE A 390 -25.12 -12.96 -17.74
CA PHE A 390 -23.92 -12.13 -17.69
C PHE A 390 -23.00 -12.42 -18.88
N VAL A 391 -22.16 -11.43 -19.21
CA VAL A 391 -21.12 -11.55 -20.24
C VAL A 391 -19.77 -11.47 -19.53
N GLY A 392 -18.96 -12.53 -19.61
CA GLY A 392 -17.66 -12.60 -18.95
C GLY A 392 -17.46 -13.88 -18.13
N ASP A 393 -16.58 -13.82 -17.14
CA ASP A 393 -16.27 -14.95 -16.25
C ASP A 393 -17.36 -15.14 -15.18
N ILE A 394 -17.82 -16.39 -15.01
CA ILE A 394 -18.80 -16.76 -13.99
C ILE A 394 -18.28 -16.49 -12.57
N LEU A 395 -16.98 -16.63 -12.33
CA LEU A 395 -16.38 -16.37 -11.02
C LEU A 395 -16.46 -14.89 -10.67
N ASP A 396 -16.26 -13.99 -11.64
CA ASP A 396 -16.41 -12.56 -11.43
C ASP A 396 -17.86 -12.22 -11.05
N GLU A 397 -18.84 -12.85 -11.69
CA GLU A 397 -20.25 -12.64 -11.37
C GLU A 397 -20.61 -13.17 -9.97
N ILE A 398 -20.09 -14.34 -9.58
CA ILE A 398 -20.25 -14.89 -8.23
C ILE A 398 -19.67 -13.92 -7.19
N TYR A 399 -18.44 -13.43 -7.38
CA TYR A 399 -17.82 -12.49 -6.44
C TYR A 399 -18.56 -11.16 -6.37
N ASN A 400 -19.00 -10.62 -7.52
CA ASN A 400 -19.78 -9.40 -7.57
C ASN A 400 -21.12 -9.58 -6.85
N SER A 401 -21.79 -10.71 -7.05
CA SER A 401 -23.06 -11.03 -6.40
C SER A 401 -22.89 -11.19 -4.89
N ILE A 402 -21.88 -11.92 -4.42
CA ILE A 402 -21.58 -12.04 -2.99
C ILE A 402 -21.24 -10.68 -2.37
N THR A 403 -20.41 -9.88 -3.06
CA THR A 403 -19.97 -8.58 -2.57
C THR A 403 -21.13 -7.60 -2.41
N ASN A 404 -22.06 -7.60 -3.36
CA ASN A 404 -23.12 -6.59 -3.42
C ASN A 404 -24.44 -7.04 -2.77
N ALA A 405 -24.68 -8.35 -2.63
CA ALA A 405 -25.89 -8.87 -2.00
C ALA A 405 -26.03 -8.41 -0.55
N ARG A 406 -27.25 -8.19 -0.06
CA ARG A 406 -27.47 -7.74 1.31
C ARG A 406 -27.29 -8.89 2.31
N ILE A 407 -27.74 -10.09 1.93
CA ILE A 407 -27.71 -11.31 2.74
C ILE A 407 -27.23 -12.46 1.85
N ILE A 408 -26.45 -13.36 2.43
CA ILE A 408 -26.04 -14.61 1.80
C ILE A 408 -26.80 -15.76 2.45
N ILE A 409 -27.35 -16.67 1.64
CA ILE A 409 -27.89 -17.94 2.12
C ILE A 409 -27.02 -19.04 1.56
N ALA A 410 -26.47 -19.91 2.42
CA ALA A 410 -25.62 -21.01 1.98
C ALA A 410 -26.19 -22.37 2.40
N GLU A 411 -26.38 -23.27 1.44
CA GLU A 411 -26.78 -24.67 1.68
C GLU A 411 -25.53 -25.52 1.91
N ALA A 412 -25.35 -26.01 3.13
CA ALA A 412 -24.15 -26.70 3.60
C ALA A 412 -24.42 -28.14 4.06
N THR A 413 -25.50 -28.78 3.60
CA THR A 413 -25.83 -30.17 3.99
C THR A 413 -24.74 -31.14 3.58
N SER A 414 -24.25 -31.03 2.34
CA SER A 414 -23.24 -31.91 1.78
C SER A 414 -21.89 -31.20 1.60
N PRO A 415 -20.76 -31.92 1.73
CA PRO A 415 -19.46 -31.33 1.49
C PRO A 415 -19.27 -30.90 0.04
N ASN A 416 -19.26 -29.59 -0.18
CA ASN A 416 -19.02 -29.01 -1.50
C ASN A 416 -17.90 -27.94 -1.42
N PRO A 417 -16.74 -28.18 -2.04
CA PRO A 417 -15.61 -27.24 -2.01
C PRO A 417 -15.94 -25.83 -2.53
N ASN A 418 -16.81 -25.72 -3.55
CA ASN A 418 -17.18 -24.43 -4.12
C ASN A 418 -18.05 -23.63 -3.14
N VAL A 419 -19.03 -24.29 -2.52
CA VAL A 419 -19.85 -23.69 -1.46
C VAL A 419 -18.98 -23.17 -0.32
N TYR A 420 -17.99 -23.96 0.12
CA TYR A 420 -17.09 -23.54 1.20
C TYR A 420 -16.18 -22.37 0.81
N TYR A 421 -15.72 -22.36 -0.42
CA TYR A 421 -14.90 -21.28 -0.95
C TYR A 421 -15.69 -19.96 -1.01
N GLU A 422 -16.89 -19.99 -1.60
CA GLU A 422 -17.79 -18.84 -1.70
C GLU A 422 -18.26 -18.35 -0.32
N LEU A 423 -18.54 -19.29 0.59
CA LEU A 423 -18.89 -18.99 1.98
C LEU A 423 -17.73 -18.34 2.74
N GLY A 424 -16.50 -18.85 2.56
CA GLY A 424 -15.29 -18.24 3.11
C GLY A 424 -15.08 -16.82 2.62
N TYR A 425 -15.32 -16.57 1.32
CA TYR A 425 -15.28 -15.24 0.74
C TYR A 425 -16.35 -14.30 1.33
N ALA A 426 -17.58 -14.78 1.49
CA ALA A 426 -18.66 -14.03 2.14
C ALA A 426 -18.33 -13.67 3.61
N HIS A 427 -17.74 -14.61 4.37
CA HIS A 427 -17.28 -14.35 5.73
C HIS A 427 -16.14 -13.31 5.78
N ALA A 428 -15.17 -13.40 4.88
CA ALA A 428 -14.06 -12.45 4.80
C ALA A 428 -14.54 -11.01 4.53
N LEU A 429 -15.62 -10.86 3.77
CA LEU A 429 -16.28 -9.58 3.50
C LEU A 429 -17.23 -9.11 4.63
N GLY A 430 -17.39 -9.90 5.70
CA GLY A 430 -18.29 -9.59 6.81
C GLY A 430 -19.77 -9.60 6.41
N LYS A 431 -20.16 -10.36 5.37
CA LYS A 431 -21.55 -10.43 4.92
C LYS A 431 -22.41 -11.16 5.96
N PRO A 432 -23.67 -10.73 6.17
CA PRO A 432 -24.63 -11.53 6.94
C PRO A 432 -24.92 -12.85 6.21
N VAL A 433 -24.58 -13.98 6.84
CA VAL A 433 -24.81 -15.32 6.28
C VAL A 433 -25.86 -16.08 7.08
N ILE A 434 -26.80 -16.71 6.37
CA ILE A 434 -27.72 -17.71 6.89
C ILE A 434 -27.27 -19.07 6.36
N LEU A 435 -26.78 -19.93 7.24
CA LEU A 435 -26.42 -21.30 6.89
C LEU A 435 -27.64 -22.22 6.98
N LEU A 436 -27.84 -23.04 5.95
CA LEU A 436 -28.84 -24.10 5.90
C LEU A 436 -28.14 -25.45 5.96
N THR A 437 -28.72 -26.41 6.66
CA THR A 437 -28.27 -27.82 6.61
C THR A 437 -29.39 -28.77 7.02
N LYS A 438 -29.37 -30.01 6.53
CA LYS A 438 -30.20 -31.09 7.07
C LYS A 438 -29.64 -31.69 8.35
N ASP A 439 -28.32 -31.61 8.55
CA ASP A 439 -27.62 -32.12 9.72
C ASP A 439 -26.35 -31.28 10.02
N VAL A 440 -26.19 -30.81 11.25
CA VAL A 440 -24.99 -30.07 11.68
C VAL A 440 -23.79 -31.01 11.87
N SER A 441 -24.05 -32.30 12.08
CA SER A 441 -22.99 -33.28 12.29
C SER A 441 -22.13 -33.49 11.04
N SER A 442 -22.74 -33.36 9.84
CA SER A 442 -22.10 -33.52 8.53
C SER A 442 -21.34 -32.29 8.04
N THR A 443 -21.50 -31.14 8.70
CA THR A 443 -20.79 -29.89 8.36
C THR A 443 -19.35 -29.91 8.89
N PRO A 444 -18.36 -29.31 8.21
CA PRO A 444 -16.98 -29.20 8.71
C PRO A 444 -16.91 -28.51 10.06
N PHE A 445 -15.92 -28.88 10.87
CA PHE A 445 -15.74 -28.39 12.25
C PHE A 445 -15.83 -26.86 12.37
N ASP A 446 -15.15 -26.14 11.47
CA ASP A 446 -15.11 -24.68 11.47
C ASP A 446 -16.48 -24.04 11.21
N LEU A 447 -17.37 -24.73 10.49
CA LEU A 447 -18.71 -24.26 10.20
C LEU A 447 -19.70 -24.60 11.31
N LYS A 448 -19.50 -25.68 12.08
CA LYS A 448 -20.44 -26.14 13.13
C LYS A 448 -20.77 -25.09 14.19
N MET A 449 -19.83 -24.18 14.47
CA MET A 449 -19.97 -23.14 15.48
C MET A 449 -20.89 -22.00 15.05
N TYR A 450 -21.19 -21.89 13.75
CA TYR A 450 -22.11 -20.90 13.24
C TYR A 450 -23.57 -21.31 13.47
N ASN A 451 -24.47 -20.32 13.46
CA ASN A 451 -25.89 -20.56 13.65
C ASN A 451 -26.52 -21.08 12.34
N HIS A 452 -27.08 -22.28 12.38
CA HIS A 452 -27.70 -22.92 11.23
C HIS A 452 -29.23 -22.95 11.35
N ILE A 453 -29.90 -22.85 10.20
CA ILE A 453 -31.25 -23.35 10.03
C ILE A 453 -31.15 -24.83 9.68
N VAL A 454 -31.38 -25.67 10.69
CA VAL A 454 -31.51 -27.11 10.49
C VAL A 454 -32.92 -27.42 10.02
N TYR A 455 -33.09 -28.13 8.90
CA TYR A 455 -34.41 -28.44 8.33
C TYR A 455 -34.50 -29.88 7.83
N LYS A 456 -35.67 -30.51 7.99
CA LYS A 456 -35.93 -31.87 7.49
C LYS A 456 -36.68 -31.89 6.16
N ASN A 457 -37.46 -30.85 5.91
CA ASN A 457 -38.27 -30.69 4.69
C ASN A 457 -38.47 -29.21 4.38
N ILE A 458 -38.98 -28.92 3.18
CA ILE A 458 -39.18 -27.56 2.67
C ILE A 458 -40.14 -26.75 3.55
N ARG A 459 -41.20 -27.37 4.10
CA ARG A 459 -42.15 -26.69 4.98
C ARG A 459 -41.46 -26.12 6.23
N GLU A 460 -40.59 -26.89 6.85
CA GLU A 460 -39.81 -26.47 8.01
C GLU A 460 -38.80 -25.37 7.65
N LEU A 461 -38.09 -25.55 6.52
CA LEU A 461 -37.16 -24.54 6.00
C LEU A 461 -37.86 -23.21 5.81
N ARG A 462 -39.01 -23.19 5.13
CA ARG A 462 -39.79 -21.97 4.86
C ARG A 462 -40.12 -21.20 6.14
N GLN A 463 -40.65 -21.89 7.15
CA GLN A 463 -41.03 -21.28 8.42
C GLN A 463 -39.83 -20.67 9.17
N LYS A 464 -38.72 -21.41 9.24
CA LYS A 464 -37.50 -20.96 9.95
C LYS A 464 -36.80 -19.83 9.19
N LEU A 465 -36.76 -19.92 7.87
CA LEU A 465 -36.12 -18.92 7.02
C LEU A 465 -36.91 -17.60 7.02
N GLU A 466 -38.25 -17.66 6.93
CA GLU A 466 -39.10 -16.46 7.02
C GLU A 466 -38.88 -15.73 8.34
N LYS A 467 -38.87 -16.47 9.46
CA LYS A 467 -38.59 -15.89 10.79
C LYS A 467 -37.19 -15.29 10.85
N ARG A 468 -36.18 -15.95 10.28
CA ARG A 468 -34.79 -15.48 10.32
C ARG A 468 -34.60 -14.21 9.49
N LEU A 469 -35.14 -14.21 8.27
CA LEU A 469 -35.08 -13.05 7.38
C LEU A 469 -35.83 -11.86 7.99
N GLY A 470 -37.01 -12.08 8.58
CA GLY A 470 -37.76 -11.01 9.27
C GLY A 470 -37.07 -10.37 10.48
N VAL A 471 -35.98 -10.95 10.99
CA VAL A 471 -35.14 -10.34 12.05
C VAL A 471 -33.96 -9.55 11.48
N ILE A 472 -33.49 -9.93 10.28
CA ILE A 472 -32.30 -9.34 9.63
C ILE A 472 -32.68 -8.12 8.78
N ILE A 473 -33.87 -8.14 8.19
CA ILE A 473 -34.47 -7.06 7.41
C ILE A 473 -35.10 -6.05 8.36
#